data_AF-A0A3D0LDD4-F1
#
_entry.id   AF-A0A3D0LDD4-F1
#
_cell.length_a   1.000
_cell.length_b   1.000
_cell.length_c   1.000
_cell.angle_alpha   90.00
_cell.angle_beta   90.00
_cell.angle_gamma   90.00
#
_symmetry.space_group_name_H-M   'P 1'
#
loop_
_entity.id
_entity.type
_entity.pdbx_description
1 polymer ?
#
loop_
_entity_poly.entity_id
_entity_poly.type
_entity_poly.pdbx_seq_one_letter_code
_entity_poly.pdbx_strand_id
1 'polypeptide(L)'
;DMEGYNWIRMVVTKANGSNVSLNLDIHDISSGFADSWIFFGDSITAGGMVNAYGTSFANFVNQIDSRFFPAQENGGIGGTTSRDGKENIDKWLSTCPATYVSIAYGTNDCWGNPNNTQSYYENTKYMIDAVLKAGKIPVLPKIPFSTNKDVGSNTGYYNAMIDKLYDEYGDKLVHGPDFDAFFRENTWGLSNDGVHPNSEGYEAMRKFWAETMYETVYKNLPSSPDIPHSDTVKGDVNSDGLFNIADIVTAQQFLLGNGSLPCWQAGDLCEDDHFDAFDLALMRSLFIENELS
;
A
#
# COMPACT_ATOMS: atom_id res chain seq x y z
N ASP A 1 7.96 17.51 12.58
CA ASP A 1 8.32 16.10 12.77
C ASP A 1 7.93 15.70 14.20
N MET A 2 8.22 14.45 14.60
CA MET A 2 8.02 13.96 15.97
C MET A 2 9.35 13.85 16.75
N GLU A 3 10.36 14.64 16.39
CA GLU A 3 11.67 14.64 17.04
C GLU A 3 11.54 14.94 18.53
N GLY A 4 12.11 14.07 19.37
CA GLY A 4 12.06 14.19 20.83
C GLY A 4 10.75 13.74 21.50
N TYR A 5 9.77 13.24 20.75
CA TYR A 5 8.54 12.67 21.30
C TYR A 5 8.59 11.13 21.33
N ASN A 6 8.29 10.55 22.50
CA ASN A 6 8.26 9.09 22.69
C ASN A 6 6.84 8.51 22.76
N TRP A 7 5.81 9.37 22.65
CA TRP A 7 4.41 9.00 22.80
C TRP A 7 3.53 9.80 21.86
N ILE A 8 2.61 9.11 21.18
CA ILE A 8 1.49 9.72 20.46
C ILE A 8 0.24 9.51 21.32
N ARG A 9 -0.46 10.61 21.62
CA ARG A 9 -1.76 10.56 22.32
C ARG A 9 -2.86 11.05 21.39
N MET A 10 -3.81 10.17 21.09
CA MET A 10 -5.05 10.53 20.40
C MET A 10 -6.18 10.76 21.42
N VAL A 11 -6.88 11.89 21.31
CA VAL A 11 -8.07 12.20 22.14
C VAL A 11 -9.26 12.43 21.22
N VAL A 12 -10.21 11.49 21.21
CA VAL A 12 -11.46 11.62 20.44
C VAL A 12 -12.51 12.32 21.29
N THR A 13 -12.87 13.55 20.92
CA THR A 13 -13.80 14.40 21.69
C THR A 13 -15.24 14.36 21.18
N LYS A 14 -15.47 13.82 19.97
CA LYS A 14 -16.79 13.66 19.36
C LYS A 14 -16.77 12.57 18.28
N ALA A 15 -17.88 11.86 18.12
CA ALA A 15 -18.13 10.91 17.03
C ALA A 15 -19.51 11.13 16.42
N ASN A 16 -19.69 10.81 15.13
CA ASN A 16 -21.01 10.69 14.52
C ASN A 16 -21.48 9.23 14.68
N GLY A 17 -22.47 8.99 15.55
CA GLY A 17 -22.94 7.64 15.90
C GLY A 17 -22.65 7.27 17.35
N SER A 18 -22.83 6.00 17.71
CA SER A 18 -22.67 5.51 19.09
C SER A 18 -21.28 5.00 19.43
N ASN A 19 -20.46 4.66 18.42
CA ASN A 19 -19.15 4.04 18.61
C ASN A 19 -18.05 4.80 17.85
N VAL A 20 -16.84 4.73 18.40
CA VAL A 20 -15.61 5.11 17.70
C VAL A 20 -14.86 3.83 17.36
N SER A 21 -14.56 3.62 16.09
CA SER A 21 -13.65 2.56 15.63
C SER A 21 -12.42 3.23 15.05
N LEU A 22 -11.25 2.86 15.56
CA LEU A 22 -9.97 3.41 15.12
C LEU A 22 -9.10 2.27 14.60
N ASN A 23 -8.48 2.50 13.46
CA ASN A 23 -7.21 1.86 13.13
C ASN A 23 -6.17 2.99 13.04
N LEU A 24 -4.99 2.77 13.63
CA LEU A 24 -3.91 3.74 13.69
C LEU A 24 -2.61 3.08 13.27
N ASP A 25 -2.18 3.43 12.07
CA ASP A 25 -0.87 3.09 11.53
C ASP A 25 0.03 4.35 11.60
N ILE A 26 1.31 4.16 11.92
CA ILE A 26 2.30 5.25 11.95
C ILE A 26 3.36 4.92 10.90
N HIS A 27 3.54 5.83 9.94
CA HIS A 27 4.49 5.68 8.85
C HIS A 27 5.58 6.75 8.96
N ASP A 28 6.84 6.35 8.76
CA ASP A 28 7.91 7.29 8.51
C ASP A 28 7.81 7.79 7.05
N ILE A 29 7.73 9.10 6.90
CA ILE A 29 7.61 9.82 5.63
C ILE A 29 8.77 10.80 5.42
N SER A 30 9.85 10.65 6.19
CA SER A 30 11.06 11.49 6.11
C SER A 30 11.64 11.52 4.69
N SER A 31 11.47 10.42 3.94
CA SER A 31 11.86 10.28 2.53
C SER A 31 10.73 10.56 1.53
N GLY A 32 9.59 11.10 1.99
CA GLY A 32 8.40 11.40 1.20
C GLY A 32 7.26 10.39 1.36
N PHE A 33 6.17 10.57 0.59
CA PHE A 33 4.95 9.76 0.66
C PHE A 33 4.90 8.66 -0.42
N ALA A 34 6.05 8.14 -0.85
CA ALA A 34 6.12 7.29 -2.04
C ALA A 34 5.25 6.02 -1.95
N ASP A 35 5.16 5.41 -0.76
CA ASP A 35 4.38 4.18 -0.54
C ASP A 35 3.04 4.47 0.16
N SER A 36 2.16 5.19 -0.54
CA SER A 36 0.85 5.57 -0.03
C SER A 36 -0.26 5.45 -1.07
N TRP A 37 -1.40 4.93 -0.63
CA TRP A 37 -2.51 4.51 -1.48
C TRP A 37 -3.81 5.15 -1.03
N ILE A 38 -4.62 5.57 -2.01
CA ILE A 38 -6.04 5.83 -1.81
C ILE A 38 -6.85 5.02 -2.82
N PHE A 39 -7.91 4.40 -2.34
CA PHE A 39 -8.81 3.60 -3.18
C PHE A 39 -10.13 4.32 -3.35
N PHE A 40 -10.29 5.05 -4.46
CA PHE A 40 -11.58 5.61 -4.85
C PHE A 40 -12.42 4.55 -5.56
N GLY A 41 -13.72 4.57 -5.30
CA GLY A 41 -14.66 3.65 -5.93
C GLY A 41 -16.02 3.68 -5.28
N ASP A 42 -16.79 2.64 -5.55
CA ASP A 42 -18.17 2.51 -5.09
C ASP A 42 -18.29 1.73 -3.75
N SER A 43 -19.43 1.09 -3.50
CA SER A 43 -19.68 0.29 -2.30
C SER A 43 -18.76 -0.91 -2.18
N ILE A 44 -18.32 -1.50 -3.29
CA ILE A 44 -17.40 -2.64 -3.27
C ILE A 44 -16.03 -2.19 -2.77
N THR A 45 -15.56 -1.01 -3.20
CA THR A 45 -14.34 -0.41 -2.65
C THR A 45 -14.52 -0.03 -1.18
N ALA A 46 -15.67 0.53 -0.80
CA ALA A 46 -15.95 0.90 0.58
C ALA A 46 -15.89 -0.31 1.54
N GLY A 47 -16.44 -1.46 1.13
CA GLY A 47 -16.36 -2.72 1.88
C GLY A 47 -15.00 -3.40 1.78
N GLY A 48 -14.39 -3.37 0.58
CA GLY A 48 -13.12 -4.03 0.29
C GLY A 48 -11.96 -3.40 1.03
N MET A 49 -11.91 -2.08 1.12
CA MET A 49 -10.78 -1.34 1.70
C MET A 49 -11.03 -0.89 3.15
N VAL A 50 -12.03 -1.45 3.83
CA VAL A 50 -12.25 -1.14 5.25
C VAL A 50 -11.05 -1.62 6.06
N ASN A 51 -10.44 -0.71 6.82
CA ASN A 51 -9.26 -1.01 7.64
C ASN A 51 -9.60 -1.24 9.13
N ALA A 52 -10.89 -1.27 9.48
CA ALA A 52 -11.32 -1.43 10.87
C ALA A 52 -11.41 -2.89 11.33
N TYR A 53 -11.49 -3.85 10.40
CA TYR A 53 -11.68 -5.27 10.67
C TYR A 53 -11.04 -6.14 9.58
N GLY A 54 -10.56 -7.33 9.95
CA GLY A 54 -9.91 -8.28 9.04
C GLY A 54 -8.49 -7.88 8.63
N THR A 55 -7.89 -8.67 7.73
CA THR A 55 -6.55 -8.40 7.18
C THR A 55 -6.64 -7.34 6.09
N SER A 56 -5.88 -6.25 6.23
CA SER A 56 -5.89 -5.14 5.29
C SER A 56 -5.01 -5.37 4.06
N PHE A 57 -5.15 -4.54 3.02
CA PHE A 57 -4.25 -4.56 1.85
C PHE A 57 -2.79 -4.40 2.28
N ALA A 58 -2.49 -3.42 3.15
CA ALA A 58 -1.13 -3.19 3.66
C ALA A 58 -0.56 -4.39 4.42
N ASN A 59 -1.38 -5.06 5.24
CA ASN A 59 -0.97 -6.28 5.93
C ASN A 59 -0.68 -7.42 4.95
N PHE A 60 -1.47 -7.59 3.90
CA PHE A 60 -1.18 -8.61 2.89
C PHE A 60 0.08 -8.30 2.09
N VAL A 61 0.31 -7.04 1.71
CA VAL A 61 1.57 -6.63 1.06
C VAL A 61 2.76 -6.96 1.97
N ASN A 62 2.68 -6.64 3.26
CA ASN A 62 3.72 -6.93 4.24
C ASN A 62 3.95 -8.43 4.48
N GLN A 63 2.89 -9.24 4.43
CA GLN A 63 3.00 -10.70 4.52
C GLN A 63 3.69 -11.31 3.31
N ILE A 64 3.54 -10.71 2.13
CA ILE A 64 4.27 -11.12 0.92
C ILE A 64 5.73 -10.70 1.04
N ASP A 65 5.97 -9.47 1.50
CA ASP A 65 7.30 -8.88 1.62
C ASP A 65 7.34 -7.83 2.73
N SER A 66 8.02 -8.17 3.83
CA SER A 66 8.01 -7.36 5.05
C SER A 66 8.70 -6.01 4.91
N ARG A 67 9.38 -5.74 3.79
CA ARG A 67 9.97 -4.44 3.46
C ARG A 67 8.91 -3.37 3.21
N PHE A 68 7.68 -3.77 2.88
CA PHE A 68 6.61 -2.86 2.51
C PHE A 68 5.47 -2.91 3.52
N PHE A 69 4.98 -1.73 3.90
CA PHE A 69 3.77 -1.57 4.71
C PHE A 69 3.10 -0.26 4.26
N PRO A 70 2.36 -0.28 3.14
CA PRO A 70 1.83 0.93 2.53
C PRO A 70 0.84 1.64 3.44
N ALA A 71 0.91 2.97 3.48
CA ALA A 71 -0.20 3.75 4.00
C ALA A 71 -1.41 3.57 3.07
N GLN A 72 -2.59 3.27 3.62
CA GLN A 72 -3.80 3.03 2.81
C GLN A 72 -5.01 3.80 3.32
N GLU A 73 -5.71 4.43 2.40
CA GLU A 73 -6.94 5.19 2.65
C GLU A 73 -8.11 4.61 1.85
N ASN A 74 -9.26 4.44 2.52
CA ASN A 74 -10.50 4.02 1.89
C ASN A 74 -11.31 5.23 1.42
N GLY A 75 -11.34 5.45 0.12
CA GLY A 75 -12.13 6.49 -0.54
C GLY A 75 -13.44 5.97 -1.15
N GLY A 76 -13.87 4.76 -0.83
CA GLY A 76 -15.07 4.15 -1.38
C GLY A 76 -16.35 4.82 -0.89
N ILE A 77 -17.28 5.12 -1.80
CA ILE A 77 -18.57 5.73 -1.49
C ILE A 77 -19.70 4.90 -2.10
N GLY A 78 -20.54 4.31 -1.25
CA GLY A 78 -21.62 3.44 -1.69
C GLY A 78 -22.59 4.09 -2.68
N GLY A 79 -22.97 3.34 -3.71
CA GLY A 79 -23.95 3.76 -4.73
C GLY A 79 -23.45 4.78 -5.76
N THR A 80 -22.16 5.15 -5.74
CA THR A 80 -21.59 6.10 -6.69
C THR A 80 -21.19 5.44 -8.00
N THR A 81 -21.28 6.21 -9.09
CA THR A 81 -20.92 5.83 -10.46
C THR A 81 -19.61 6.49 -10.88
N SER A 82 -19.10 6.14 -12.08
CA SER A 82 -17.96 6.84 -12.69
C SER A 82 -18.20 8.35 -12.85
N ARG A 83 -19.46 8.77 -13.06
CA ARG A 83 -19.83 10.18 -13.16
C ARG A 83 -19.57 10.92 -11.85
N ASP A 84 -19.98 10.34 -10.72
CA ASP A 84 -19.78 10.93 -9.41
C ASP A 84 -18.28 11.05 -9.09
N GLY A 85 -17.50 10.01 -9.42
CA GLY A 85 -16.04 10.04 -9.33
C GLY A 85 -15.46 11.20 -10.14
N LYS A 86 -15.81 11.29 -11.44
CA LYS A 86 -15.36 12.36 -12.34
C LYS A 86 -15.75 13.77 -11.85
N GLU A 87 -16.93 13.94 -11.26
CA GLU A 87 -17.39 15.24 -10.74
C GLU A 87 -16.64 15.70 -9.48
N ASN A 88 -15.98 14.78 -8.76
CA ASN A 88 -15.34 15.08 -7.48
C ASN A 88 -13.83 14.87 -7.44
N ILE A 89 -13.24 14.16 -8.41
CA ILE A 89 -11.83 13.73 -8.39
C ILE A 89 -10.86 14.91 -8.18
N ASP A 90 -11.07 16.05 -8.85
CA ASP A 90 -10.19 17.22 -8.72
C ASP A 90 -10.16 17.74 -7.28
N LYS A 91 -11.32 17.78 -6.62
CA LYS A 91 -11.44 18.20 -5.22
C LYS A 91 -10.74 17.20 -4.30
N TRP A 92 -10.96 15.90 -4.49
CA TRP A 92 -10.34 14.88 -3.65
C TRP A 92 -8.82 14.87 -3.80
N LEU A 93 -8.30 14.99 -5.03
CA LEU A 93 -6.87 15.02 -5.29
C LEU A 93 -6.19 16.25 -4.69
N SER A 94 -6.88 17.40 -4.60
CA SER A 94 -6.31 18.64 -4.05
C SER A 94 -5.84 18.54 -2.59
N THR A 95 -6.39 17.58 -1.84
CA THR A 95 -6.04 17.33 -0.44
C THR A 95 -5.47 15.94 -0.19
N CYS A 96 -5.33 15.12 -1.24
CA CYS A 96 -4.91 13.72 -1.11
C CYS A 96 -3.38 13.62 -1.08
N PRO A 97 -2.78 13.12 0.01
CA PRO A 97 -1.34 12.91 0.08
C PRO A 97 -0.87 11.67 -0.68
N ALA A 98 -1.78 10.74 -1.02
CA ALA A 98 -1.43 9.44 -1.60
C ALA A 98 -0.69 9.53 -2.94
N THR A 99 0.26 8.63 -3.17
CA THR A 99 1.02 8.50 -4.42
C THR A 99 0.26 7.67 -5.45
N TYR A 100 -0.29 6.53 -5.03
CA TYR A 100 -1.09 5.63 -5.86
C TYR A 100 -2.58 5.91 -5.66
N VAL A 101 -3.31 6.10 -6.75
CA VAL A 101 -4.74 6.41 -6.73
C VAL A 101 -5.49 5.37 -7.55
N SER A 102 -6.21 4.49 -6.85
CA SER A 102 -7.09 3.52 -7.50
C SER A 102 -8.41 4.17 -7.94
N ILE A 103 -8.85 3.87 -9.16
CA ILE A 103 -10.11 4.34 -9.77
C ILE A 103 -11.03 3.12 -10.00
N ALA A 104 -11.61 2.60 -8.91
CA ALA A 104 -12.38 1.36 -8.91
C ALA A 104 -13.90 1.63 -9.01
N TYR A 105 -14.33 2.23 -10.12
CA TYR A 105 -15.75 2.50 -10.44
C TYR A 105 -16.23 1.61 -11.60
N GLY A 106 -17.54 1.41 -11.67
CA GLY A 106 -18.21 0.89 -12.86
C GLY A 106 -19.32 -0.11 -12.59
N THR A 107 -19.37 -0.71 -11.40
CA THR A 107 -20.42 -1.68 -11.03
C THR A 107 -21.81 -1.02 -11.10
N ASN A 108 -21.95 0.19 -10.55
CA ASN A 108 -23.21 0.94 -10.59
C ASN A 108 -23.51 1.46 -12.01
N ASP A 109 -22.50 1.78 -12.82
CA ASP A 109 -22.68 2.17 -14.22
C ASP A 109 -23.24 1.02 -15.07
N CYS A 110 -22.84 -0.22 -14.77
CA CYS A 110 -23.33 -1.42 -15.45
C CYS A 110 -24.82 -1.70 -15.19
N TRP A 111 -25.38 -1.23 -14.07
CA TRP A 111 -26.69 -1.69 -13.59
C TRP A 111 -27.82 -1.32 -14.55
N GLY A 112 -28.36 -2.33 -15.25
CA GLY A 112 -29.44 -2.18 -16.22
C GLY A 112 -29.08 -1.37 -17.47
N ASN A 113 -27.78 -1.13 -17.74
CA ASN A 113 -27.37 -0.12 -18.71
C ASN A 113 -26.26 -0.61 -19.67
N PRO A 114 -26.59 -1.36 -20.73
CA PRO A 114 -25.59 -1.84 -21.70
C PRO A 114 -25.02 -0.73 -22.61
N ASN A 115 -25.66 0.44 -22.69
CA ASN A 115 -25.38 1.44 -23.74
C ASN A 115 -24.58 2.66 -23.24
N ASN A 116 -24.23 2.73 -21.95
CA ASN A 116 -23.57 3.89 -21.35
C ASN A 116 -22.04 3.72 -21.19
N THR A 117 -21.46 2.75 -21.90
CA THR A 117 -20.02 2.44 -21.87
C THR A 117 -19.16 3.61 -22.34
N GLN A 118 -19.62 4.40 -23.30
CA GLN A 118 -18.90 5.58 -23.78
C GLN A 118 -18.77 6.65 -22.70
N SER A 119 -19.84 6.95 -21.96
CA SER A 119 -19.77 7.90 -20.85
C SER A 119 -18.92 7.37 -19.71
N TYR A 120 -18.97 6.07 -19.43
CA TYR A 120 -18.04 5.45 -18.48
C TYR A 120 -16.58 5.63 -18.91
N TYR A 121 -16.25 5.34 -20.17
CA TYR A 121 -14.92 5.54 -20.73
C TYR A 121 -14.46 6.99 -20.55
N GLU A 122 -15.29 7.97 -20.92
CA GLU A 122 -14.97 9.40 -20.79
C GLU A 122 -14.75 9.84 -19.34
N ASN A 123 -15.58 9.36 -18.41
CA ASN A 123 -15.46 9.65 -16.99
C ASN A 123 -14.18 9.05 -16.39
N THR A 124 -13.91 7.77 -16.67
CA THR A 124 -12.72 7.08 -16.17
C THR A 124 -11.46 7.69 -16.77
N LYS A 125 -11.47 8.00 -18.07
CA LYS A 125 -10.38 8.73 -18.75
C LYS A 125 -10.08 10.06 -18.06
N TYR A 126 -11.10 10.86 -17.76
CA TYR A 126 -10.93 12.13 -17.06
C TYR A 126 -10.27 11.94 -15.68
N MET A 127 -10.71 10.94 -14.91
CA MET A 127 -10.11 10.64 -13.61
C MET A 127 -8.64 10.23 -13.72
N ILE A 128 -8.28 9.37 -14.70
CA ILE A 128 -6.89 8.99 -14.97
C ILE A 128 -6.04 10.23 -15.31
N ASP A 129 -6.52 11.07 -16.23
CA ASP A 129 -5.84 12.30 -16.64
C ASP A 129 -5.65 13.27 -15.45
N ALA A 130 -6.64 13.38 -14.57
CA ALA A 130 -6.56 14.20 -13.36
C ALA A 130 -5.51 13.68 -12.37
N VAL A 131 -5.43 12.37 -12.16
CA VAL A 131 -4.41 11.73 -11.30
C VAL A 131 -3.01 11.99 -11.85
N LEU A 132 -2.80 11.76 -13.16
CA LEU A 132 -1.51 12.02 -13.82
C LEU A 132 -1.11 13.50 -13.74
N LYS A 133 -2.07 14.40 -13.96
CA LYS A 133 -1.85 15.86 -13.85
C LYS A 133 -1.47 16.28 -12.44
N ALA A 134 -1.94 15.56 -11.41
CA ALA A 134 -1.57 15.79 -10.03
C ALA A 134 -0.18 15.21 -9.67
N GLY A 135 0.54 14.62 -10.62
CA GLY A 135 1.84 13.99 -10.39
C GLY A 135 1.75 12.66 -9.63
N LYS A 136 0.60 12.00 -9.69
CA LYS A 136 0.28 10.75 -8.99
C LYS A 136 0.16 9.59 -9.99
N ILE A 137 0.11 8.37 -9.48
CA ILE A 137 0.08 7.15 -10.28
C ILE A 137 -1.35 6.58 -10.29
N PRO A 138 -2.05 6.57 -11.44
CA PRO A 138 -3.37 5.98 -11.53
C PRO A 138 -3.27 4.45 -11.58
N VAL A 139 -4.16 3.81 -10.83
CA VAL A 139 -4.35 2.35 -10.83
C VAL A 139 -5.80 2.06 -11.19
N LEU A 140 -6.05 1.23 -12.19
CA LEU A 140 -7.41 0.92 -12.63
C LEU A 140 -7.61 -0.59 -12.55
N PRO A 141 -8.47 -1.14 -11.68
CA PRO A 141 -8.83 -2.55 -11.72
C PRO A 141 -9.94 -2.82 -12.74
N LYS A 142 -10.17 -4.09 -13.08
CA LYS A 142 -11.41 -4.48 -13.79
C LYS A 142 -12.62 -4.43 -12.87
N ILE A 143 -13.78 -4.12 -13.45
CA ILE A 143 -15.06 -4.18 -12.73
C ILE A 143 -15.34 -5.65 -12.35
N PRO A 144 -15.68 -5.93 -11.08
CA PRO A 144 -15.97 -7.29 -10.63
C PRO A 144 -17.08 -7.98 -11.42
N PHE A 145 -16.95 -9.28 -11.61
CA PHE A 145 -18.03 -10.09 -12.13
C PHE A 145 -19.19 -10.13 -11.14
N SER A 146 -20.41 -10.18 -11.68
CA SER A 146 -21.64 -10.26 -10.92
C SER A 146 -22.55 -11.37 -11.44
N THR A 147 -23.15 -12.13 -10.54
CA THR A 147 -24.22 -13.10 -10.88
C THR A 147 -25.59 -12.42 -11.02
N ASN A 148 -25.71 -11.17 -10.58
CA ASN A 148 -26.88 -10.35 -10.82
C ASN A 148 -26.98 -10.01 -12.32
N LYS A 149 -28.11 -10.34 -12.95
CA LYS A 149 -28.26 -10.19 -14.40
C LYS A 149 -28.27 -8.74 -14.87
N ASP A 150 -28.68 -7.80 -14.04
CA ASP A 150 -28.71 -6.38 -14.41
C ASP A 150 -27.31 -5.77 -14.42
N VAL A 151 -26.35 -6.36 -13.69
CA VAL A 151 -24.94 -5.93 -13.65
C VAL A 151 -24.09 -6.82 -14.55
N GLY A 152 -24.04 -8.11 -14.26
CA GLY A 152 -23.14 -9.08 -14.89
C GLY A 152 -23.34 -9.25 -16.39
N SER A 153 -24.55 -9.05 -16.90
CA SER A 153 -24.80 -9.07 -18.36
C SER A 153 -24.14 -7.90 -19.09
N ASN A 154 -23.80 -6.83 -18.37
CA ASN A 154 -23.25 -5.60 -18.92
C ASN A 154 -21.75 -5.44 -18.63
N THR A 155 -21.23 -6.02 -17.55
CA THR A 155 -19.83 -5.89 -17.09
C THR A 155 -18.79 -6.04 -18.21
N GLY A 156 -18.97 -7.01 -19.11
CA GLY A 156 -18.04 -7.24 -20.22
C GLY A 156 -17.88 -6.05 -21.16
N TYR A 157 -18.95 -5.29 -21.43
CA TYR A 157 -18.88 -4.11 -22.30
C TYR A 157 -18.11 -2.95 -21.65
N TYR A 158 -18.22 -2.82 -20.33
CA TYR A 158 -17.49 -1.79 -19.57
C TYR A 158 -16.03 -2.18 -19.37
N ASN A 159 -15.74 -3.45 -19.09
CA ASN A 159 -14.36 -3.93 -19.00
C ASN A 159 -13.61 -3.82 -20.34
N ALA A 160 -14.29 -3.93 -21.47
CA ALA A 160 -13.70 -3.63 -22.78
C ALA A 160 -13.29 -2.15 -22.92
N MET A 161 -13.97 -1.21 -22.24
CA MET A 161 -13.52 0.19 -22.18
C MET A 161 -12.29 0.35 -21.28
N ILE A 162 -12.17 -0.46 -20.22
CA ILE A 162 -10.95 -0.52 -19.41
C ILE A 162 -9.78 -1.08 -20.22
N ASP A 163 -9.97 -2.12 -21.02
CA ASP A 163 -8.94 -2.64 -21.94
C ASP A 163 -8.44 -1.55 -22.89
N LYS A 164 -9.38 -0.78 -23.46
CA LYS A 164 -9.03 0.34 -24.32
C LYS A 164 -8.20 1.41 -23.57
N LEU A 165 -8.52 1.69 -22.30
CA LEU A 165 -7.75 2.65 -21.48
C LEU A 165 -6.36 2.10 -21.15
N TYR A 166 -6.25 0.81 -20.82
CA TYR A 166 -4.95 0.15 -20.65
C TYR A 166 -4.07 0.33 -21.90
N ASP A 167 -4.61 0.04 -23.09
CA ASP A 167 -3.89 0.21 -24.36
C ASP A 167 -3.52 1.68 -24.64
N GLU A 168 -4.41 2.62 -24.33
CA GLU A 168 -4.20 4.05 -24.59
C GLU A 168 -3.12 4.68 -23.70
N TYR A 169 -3.07 4.30 -22.42
CA TYR A 169 -2.14 4.88 -21.45
C TYR A 169 -0.82 4.12 -21.33
N GLY A 170 -0.80 2.82 -21.66
CA GLY A 170 0.35 1.94 -21.47
C GLY A 170 0.90 2.05 -20.05
N ASP A 171 2.23 2.17 -19.93
CA ASP A 171 2.94 2.22 -18.65
C ASP A 171 2.55 3.39 -17.72
N LYS A 172 1.80 4.38 -18.22
CA LYS A 172 1.28 5.48 -17.38
C LYS A 172 0.09 5.06 -16.52
N LEU A 173 -0.53 3.92 -16.80
CA LEU A 173 -1.67 3.40 -16.07
C LEU A 173 -1.33 2.02 -15.52
N VAL A 174 -1.26 1.91 -14.21
CA VAL A 174 -1.00 0.62 -13.57
C VAL A 174 -2.27 -0.23 -13.66
N HIS A 175 -2.12 -1.45 -14.15
CA HIS A 175 -3.20 -2.41 -14.21
C HIS A 175 -3.47 -2.94 -12.79
N GLY A 176 -4.69 -2.72 -12.31
CA GLY A 176 -5.19 -3.32 -11.09
C GLY A 176 -5.61 -4.78 -11.29
N PRO A 177 -6.05 -5.46 -10.22
CA PRO A 177 -6.56 -6.82 -10.28
C PRO A 177 -7.73 -6.96 -11.27
N ASP A 178 -7.76 -8.11 -11.94
CA ASP A 178 -8.89 -8.50 -12.78
C ASP A 178 -9.99 -9.15 -11.93
N PHE A 179 -10.84 -8.31 -11.33
CA PHE A 179 -11.95 -8.81 -10.54
C PHE A 179 -13.07 -9.47 -11.36
N ASP A 180 -13.12 -9.26 -12.67
CA ASP A 180 -14.08 -9.98 -13.52
C ASP A 180 -13.68 -11.46 -13.61
N ALA A 181 -12.43 -11.73 -13.99
CA ALA A 181 -11.90 -13.09 -14.01
C ALA A 181 -11.98 -13.74 -12.63
N PHE A 182 -11.53 -13.04 -11.59
CA PHE A 182 -11.53 -13.57 -10.23
C PHE A 182 -12.92 -14.00 -9.75
N PHE A 183 -13.94 -13.14 -9.85
CA PHE A 183 -15.27 -13.48 -9.34
C PHE A 183 -16.07 -14.43 -10.26
N ARG A 184 -15.71 -14.55 -11.56
CA ARG A 184 -16.25 -15.63 -12.42
C ARG A 184 -15.86 -17.00 -11.89
N GLU A 185 -14.61 -17.14 -11.46
CA GLU A 185 -14.08 -18.40 -10.92
C GLU A 185 -14.46 -18.59 -9.44
N ASN A 186 -14.70 -17.50 -8.71
CA ASN A 186 -14.91 -17.48 -7.27
C ASN A 186 -16.27 -16.92 -6.85
N THR A 187 -17.35 -17.40 -7.48
CA THR A 187 -18.72 -16.97 -7.15
C THR A 187 -19.13 -17.24 -5.70
N TRP A 188 -18.43 -18.15 -5.00
CA TRP A 188 -18.58 -18.37 -3.55
C TRP A 188 -18.28 -17.11 -2.73
N GLY A 189 -17.48 -16.18 -3.26
CA GLY A 189 -17.13 -14.93 -2.61
C GLY A 189 -18.18 -13.83 -2.76
N LEU A 190 -19.28 -14.08 -3.50
CA LEU A 190 -20.38 -13.12 -3.64
C LEU A 190 -21.44 -13.33 -2.56
N SER A 191 -22.09 -12.25 -2.17
CA SER A 191 -23.27 -12.27 -1.33
C SER A 191 -24.52 -12.68 -2.11
N ASN A 192 -25.65 -12.83 -1.42
CA ASN A 192 -26.93 -13.23 -2.02
C ASN A 192 -27.46 -12.25 -3.08
N ASP A 193 -27.02 -10.99 -3.09
CA ASP A 193 -27.40 -10.02 -4.12
C ASP A 193 -26.68 -10.24 -5.46
N GLY A 194 -25.64 -11.09 -5.46
CA GLY A 194 -24.83 -11.40 -6.62
C GLY A 194 -23.92 -10.27 -7.10
N VAL A 195 -23.81 -9.17 -6.35
CA VAL A 195 -23.02 -7.98 -6.71
C VAL A 195 -21.93 -7.72 -5.68
N HIS A 196 -22.30 -7.62 -4.40
CA HIS A 196 -21.34 -7.32 -3.34
C HIS A 196 -20.64 -8.60 -2.90
N PRO A 197 -19.31 -8.56 -2.66
CA PRO A 197 -18.64 -9.65 -1.98
C PRO A 197 -19.20 -9.92 -0.58
N ASN A 198 -19.13 -11.17 -0.12
CA ASN A 198 -19.36 -11.53 1.27
C ASN A 198 -18.07 -11.33 2.10
N SER A 199 -18.06 -11.75 3.37
CA SER A 199 -16.90 -11.53 4.26
C SER A 199 -15.62 -12.14 3.69
N GLU A 200 -15.69 -13.41 3.30
CA GLU A 200 -14.57 -14.17 2.73
C GLU A 200 -14.17 -13.62 1.35
N GLY A 201 -15.15 -13.19 0.55
CA GLY A 201 -14.92 -12.55 -0.74
C GLY A 201 -14.20 -11.21 -0.63
N TYR A 202 -14.55 -10.37 0.35
CA TYR A 202 -13.84 -9.12 0.60
C TYR A 202 -12.41 -9.36 1.11
N GLU A 203 -12.19 -10.39 1.92
CA GLU A 203 -10.83 -10.78 2.32
C GLU A 203 -10.00 -11.24 1.13
N ALA A 204 -10.56 -12.12 0.29
CA ALA A 204 -9.89 -12.57 -0.92
C ALA A 204 -9.64 -11.42 -1.91
N MET A 205 -10.55 -10.45 -2.00
CA MET A 205 -10.39 -9.24 -2.80
C MET A 205 -9.20 -8.39 -2.31
N ARG A 206 -9.04 -8.20 -1.00
CA ARG A 206 -7.88 -7.49 -0.43
C ARG A 206 -6.56 -8.23 -0.68
N LYS A 207 -6.57 -9.55 -0.52
CA LYS A 207 -5.41 -10.38 -0.82
C LYS A 207 -5.02 -10.29 -2.30
N PHE A 208 -5.99 -10.39 -3.20
CA PHE A 208 -5.72 -10.32 -4.63
C PHE A 208 -5.25 -8.93 -5.08
N TRP A 209 -5.77 -7.86 -4.48
CA TRP A 209 -5.20 -6.52 -4.61
C TRP A 209 -3.71 -6.49 -4.23
N ALA A 210 -3.38 -7.00 -3.05
CA ALA A 210 -2.00 -7.00 -2.54
C ALA A 210 -1.06 -7.83 -3.41
N GLU A 211 -1.46 -9.03 -3.83
CA GLU A 211 -0.68 -9.89 -4.73
C GLU A 211 -0.45 -9.21 -6.09
N THR A 212 -1.50 -8.58 -6.64
CA THR A 212 -1.39 -7.89 -7.94
C THR A 212 -0.46 -6.69 -7.84
N MET A 213 -0.62 -5.84 -6.81
CA MET A 213 0.24 -4.66 -6.65
C MET A 213 1.65 -5.05 -6.25
N TYR A 214 1.84 -6.15 -5.52
CA TYR A 214 3.18 -6.68 -5.29
C TYR A 214 3.89 -6.97 -6.61
N GLU A 215 3.24 -7.74 -7.49
CA GLU A 215 3.83 -8.10 -8.78
C GLU A 215 4.05 -6.92 -9.72
N THR A 216 3.11 -5.97 -9.77
CA THR A 216 3.15 -4.86 -10.75
C THR A 216 3.88 -3.62 -10.24
N VAL A 217 3.89 -3.38 -8.94
CA VAL A 217 4.47 -2.18 -8.32
C VAL A 217 5.71 -2.52 -7.50
N TYR A 218 5.63 -3.48 -6.57
CA TYR A 218 6.66 -3.62 -5.52
C TYR A 218 7.81 -4.56 -5.84
N LYS A 219 7.58 -5.64 -6.60
CA LYS A 219 8.52 -6.75 -6.78
C LYS A 219 9.89 -6.33 -7.29
N ASN A 220 9.90 -5.32 -8.16
CA ASN A 220 11.12 -4.77 -8.76
C ASN A 220 11.54 -3.44 -8.13
N LEU A 221 10.79 -2.94 -7.15
CA LEU A 221 11.31 -1.84 -6.35
C LEU A 221 12.52 -2.36 -5.60
N PRO A 222 13.63 -1.61 -5.61
CA PRO A 222 14.68 -1.90 -4.66
C PRO A 222 14.05 -1.89 -3.27
N SER A 223 14.61 -2.64 -2.33
CA SER A 223 14.45 -2.26 -0.92
C SER A 223 14.59 -0.74 -0.89
N SER A 224 13.63 0.01 -0.31
CA SER A 224 13.87 1.41 0.11
C SER A 224 15.31 1.47 0.56
N PRO A 225 16.16 2.38 0.02
CA PRO A 225 17.59 2.19 -0.08
C PRO A 225 18.03 1.38 1.12
N ASP A 226 18.33 0.09 0.89
CA ASP A 226 19.39 -0.46 1.68
C ASP A 226 20.46 0.63 1.53
N ILE A 227 20.79 1.28 2.65
CA ILE A 227 22.12 1.85 2.80
C ILE A 227 22.99 0.79 2.13
N PRO A 228 23.60 1.09 0.97
CA PRO A 228 24.08 0.05 0.10
C PRO A 228 24.86 -0.94 0.96
N HIS A 229 24.44 -2.20 1.03
CA HIS A 229 25.37 -3.29 1.32
C HIS A 229 26.25 -3.51 0.06
N SER A 230 26.69 -2.41 -0.56
CA SER A 230 27.95 -2.30 -1.26
C SER A 230 28.93 -1.93 -0.15
N ASP A 231 29.58 -2.97 0.38
CA ASP A 231 30.57 -2.92 1.44
C ASP A 231 30.03 -2.42 2.79
N THR A 232 29.15 -3.21 3.45
CA THR A 232 29.03 -3.05 4.91
C THR A 232 30.42 -3.26 5.48
N VAL A 233 31.04 -2.19 5.96
CA VAL A 233 32.30 -2.30 6.68
C VAL A 233 31.97 -3.12 7.93
N LYS A 234 32.55 -4.31 8.04
CA LYS A 234 32.30 -5.22 9.16
C LYS A 234 32.59 -4.46 10.47
N GLY A 235 31.57 -4.30 11.32
CA GLY A 235 31.61 -3.52 12.55
C GLY A 235 31.05 -2.09 12.48
N ASP A 236 30.70 -1.55 11.31
CA ASP A 236 30.08 -0.21 11.16
C ASP A 236 28.60 -0.22 11.58
N VAL A 237 28.37 -0.04 12.88
CA VAL A 237 27.02 -0.11 13.47
C VAL A 237 26.29 1.23 13.42
N ASN A 238 27.01 2.33 13.19
CA ASN A 238 26.45 3.67 13.16
C ASN A 238 26.10 4.15 11.74
N SER A 239 26.45 3.37 10.70
CA SER A 239 26.24 3.64 9.27
C SER A 239 26.98 4.87 8.74
N ASP A 240 28.15 5.20 9.31
CA ASP A 240 29.00 6.31 8.85
C ASP A 240 29.97 5.91 7.71
N GLY A 241 29.98 4.63 7.35
CA GLY A 241 30.80 4.07 6.27
C GLY A 241 32.22 3.68 6.71
N LEU A 242 32.55 3.76 8.00
CA LEU A 242 33.84 3.39 8.58
C LEU A 242 33.61 2.49 9.79
N PHE A 243 34.54 1.57 10.05
CA PHE A 243 34.62 0.92 11.35
C PHE A 243 35.72 1.56 12.20
N ASN A 244 35.32 2.27 13.25
CA ASN A 244 36.22 2.98 14.14
C ASN A 244 35.72 3.01 15.60
N ILE A 245 36.34 3.81 16.46
CA ILE A 245 35.96 3.88 17.88
C ILE A 245 34.53 4.40 18.11
N ALA A 246 33.99 5.18 17.18
CA ALA A 246 32.61 5.66 17.23
C ALA A 246 31.59 4.52 17.17
N ASP A 247 31.90 3.43 16.44
CA ASP A 247 31.07 2.23 16.39
C ASP A 247 31.06 1.48 17.71
N ILE A 248 32.24 1.32 18.31
CA ILE A 248 32.38 0.71 19.65
C ILE A 248 31.59 1.50 20.69
N VAL A 249 31.66 2.83 20.62
CA VAL A 249 30.92 3.71 21.54
C VAL A 249 29.42 3.62 21.27
N THR A 250 28.98 3.64 20.01
CA THR A 250 27.57 3.50 19.62
C THR A 250 26.99 2.17 20.09
N ALA A 251 27.70 1.06 19.86
CA ALA A 251 27.37 -0.26 20.36
C ALA A 251 27.25 -0.32 21.89
N GLN A 252 28.22 0.25 22.59
CA GLN A 252 28.19 0.28 24.05
C GLN A 252 27.03 1.13 24.59
N GLN A 253 26.73 2.26 23.96
CA GLN A 253 25.63 3.14 24.37
C GLN A 253 24.27 2.44 24.13
N PHE A 254 24.10 1.77 22.99
CA PHE A 254 22.93 0.95 22.71
C PHE A 254 22.71 -0.16 23.76
N LEU A 255 23.76 -0.93 24.10
CA LEU A 255 23.67 -1.99 25.12
C LEU A 255 23.39 -1.45 26.54
N LEU A 256 23.71 -0.18 26.80
CA LEU A 256 23.37 0.53 28.04
C LEU A 256 21.96 1.15 28.01
N GLY A 257 21.22 0.99 26.91
CA GLY A 257 19.89 1.56 26.70
C GLY A 257 19.89 3.04 26.34
N ASN A 258 21.04 3.60 25.95
CA ASN A 258 21.22 5.00 25.59
C ASN A 258 21.47 5.12 24.08
N GLY A 259 20.43 5.35 23.28
CA GLY A 259 20.57 5.55 21.82
C GLY A 259 20.11 4.35 21.01
N SER A 260 20.42 4.37 19.71
CA SER A 260 20.00 3.37 18.73
C SER A 260 21.21 2.81 17.98
N LEU A 261 20.98 1.71 17.26
CA LEU A 261 22.02 1.02 16.50
C LEU A 261 21.54 0.83 15.05
N PRO A 262 21.79 1.85 14.18
CA PRO A 262 21.23 1.91 12.83
C PRO A 262 21.52 0.70 11.94
N CYS A 263 22.72 0.11 12.07
CA CYS A 263 23.15 -1.05 11.28
C CYS A 263 23.61 -2.19 12.20
N TRP A 264 22.68 -2.75 12.97
CA TRP A 264 23.00 -3.82 13.93
C TRP A 264 23.55 -5.09 13.29
N GLN A 265 23.14 -5.36 12.05
CA GLN A 265 23.63 -6.48 11.27
C GLN A 265 25.12 -6.37 10.91
N ALA A 266 25.67 -5.14 10.78
CA ALA A 266 27.11 -4.97 10.58
C ALA A 266 27.92 -5.31 11.85
N GLY A 267 27.27 -5.21 13.01
CA GLY A 267 27.83 -5.52 14.32
C GLY A 267 27.55 -6.93 14.82
N ASP A 268 26.65 -7.70 14.19
CA ASP A 268 26.40 -9.12 14.49
C ASP A 268 27.59 -9.95 14.04
N LEU A 269 28.57 -10.09 14.93
CA LEU A 269 29.84 -10.75 14.68
C LEU A 269 29.83 -12.21 15.15
N CYS A 270 28.89 -12.59 16.00
CA CYS A 270 28.63 -13.99 16.36
C CYS A 270 27.74 -14.72 15.36
N GLU A 271 27.10 -14.01 14.43
CA GLU A 271 26.21 -14.53 13.38
C GLU A 271 25.01 -15.30 13.99
N ASP A 272 24.41 -14.74 15.06
CA ASP A 272 23.28 -15.35 15.75
C ASP A 272 21.95 -14.57 15.63
N ASP A 273 21.90 -13.60 14.71
CA ASP A 273 20.77 -12.71 14.44
C ASP A 273 20.36 -11.84 15.65
N HIS A 274 21.24 -11.71 16.64
CA HIS A 274 21.07 -10.82 17.79
C HIS A 274 22.31 -9.94 17.94
N PHE A 275 22.13 -8.71 18.43
CA PHE A 275 23.24 -7.84 18.80
C PHE A 275 23.29 -7.72 20.33
N ASP A 276 24.32 -8.29 20.95
CA ASP A 276 24.48 -8.26 22.40
C ASP A 276 25.93 -7.98 22.87
N ALA A 277 26.24 -8.29 24.13
CA ALA A 277 27.56 -8.05 24.70
C ALA A 277 28.66 -8.94 24.09
N PHE A 278 28.32 -10.08 23.49
CA PHE A 278 29.25 -10.95 22.77
C PHE A 278 29.73 -10.29 21.48
N ASP A 279 28.82 -9.65 20.73
CA ASP A 279 29.17 -8.84 19.56
C ASP A 279 30.09 -7.69 19.89
N LEU A 280 29.77 -6.92 20.94
CA LEU A 280 30.63 -5.82 21.38
C LEU A 280 32.04 -6.31 21.76
N ALA A 281 32.17 -7.52 22.31
CA ALA A 281 33.48 -8.11 22.62
C ALA A 281 34.26 -8.46 21.34
N LEU A 282 33.58 -8.98 20.32
CA LEU A 282 34.17 -9.25 19.01
C LEU A 282 34.53 -7.96 18.27
N MET A 283 33.71 -6.92 18.36
CA MET A 283 34.00 -5.61 17.75
C MET A 283 35.25 -4.99 18.35
N ARG A 284 35.43 -5.04 19.68
CA ARG A 284 36.66 -4.57 20.34
C ARG A 284 37.90 -5.33 19.88
N SER A 285 37.77 -6.64 19.64
CA SER A 285 38.87 -7.46 19.14
C SER A 285 39.24 -7.07 17.70
N LEU A 286 38.23 -6.91 16.84
CA LEU A 286 38.39 -6.47 15.45
C LEU A 286 39.04 -5.07 15.36
N PHE A 287 38.64 -4.14 16.25
CA PHE A 287 39.22 -2.79 16.29
C PHE A 287 40.72 -2.82 16.62
N ILE A 288 41.13 -3.66 17.58
CA ILE A 288 42.54 -3.80 17.96
C ILE A 288 43.36 -4.44 16.83
N GLU A 289 42.81 -5.44 16.14
CA GLU A 289 43.48 -6.09 15.00
C GLU A 289 43.75 -5.11 13.86
N ASN A 290 42.79 -4.24 13.54
CA ASN A 290 42.92 -3.23 12.49
C ASN A 290 43.93 -2.11 12.82
N GLU A 291 44.12 -1.76 14.10
CA GLU A 291 45.13 -0.78 14.52
C GLU A 291 46.56 -1.35 14.51
N LEU A 292 46.71 -2.69 14.44
CA LEU A 292 47.99 -3.39 14.43
C LEU A 292 48.46 -3.82 13.03
N SER A 293 47.59 -3.73 12.02
CA SER A 293 47.84 -4.09 10.61
C SER A 293 48.32 -2.92 9.77
#